data_AF-A0A7G9P0J4-F1
#
_entry.id   AF-A0A7G9P0J4-F1
#
_cell.length_a   1.000
_cell.length_b   1.000
_cell.length_c   1.000
_cell.angle_alpha   90.00
_cell.angle_beta   90.00
_cell.angle_gamma   90.00
#
_symmetry.space_group_name_H-M   'P 1'
#
loop_
_entity.id
_entity.type
_entity.pdbx_description
1 polymer ?
#
loop_
_entity_poly.entity_id
_entity_poly.type
_entity_poly.pdbx_seq_one_letter_code
_entity_poly.pdbx_strand_id
1 'polypeptide(L)'
;MMTPRSASAAVVLGEAEDFVLLALDDGSMIINSATSITGNVGYSDGVTSGTNQKVTTFNGGVYIHSGASVTTTPATFDPSLGTTTGGAADTKLDQANVDALLAATSIAGLSADYTLGAVNDGDNPVINRTGAMTVVDITDLTNKTDTFEFVGDVSGNDQFIVRVSGALDWDGGVVTLTNVLPGNVIWYFPNASNVLIGKAETVFAGTILAPTGDVDYHNPATFNGRIIALDINVHSDFNITQPPSTIIIPTPAALPAGLMMIAMGALKLRH
;
A
#
# COMPACT_ATOMS: atom_id res chain seq x y z
N MET A 1 -25.64 8.50 21.38
CA MET A 1 -25.81 7.10 20.95
C MET A 1 -25.18 7.00 19.58
N MET A 2 -23.98 6.42 19.49
CA MET A 2 -23.21 6.35 18.25
C MET A 2 -23.75 5.18 17.45
N THR A 3 -24.39 5.46 16.30
CA THR A 3 -24.90 4.39 15.43
C THR A 3 -23.72 3.54 14.97
N PRO A 4 -23.74 2.21 15.14
CA PRO A 4 -22.66 1.38 14.64
C PRO A 4 -22.57 1.55 13.12
N ARG A 5 -21.40 1.99 12.64
CA ARG A 5 -21.10 2.03 11.21
C ARG A 5 -21.21 0.58 10.70
N SER A 6 -21.94 0.36 9.60
CA SER A 6 -21.84 -0.90 8.86
C SER A 6 -20.36 -1.17 8.59
N ALA A 7 -19.90 -2.40 8.78
CA ALA A 7 -18.52 -2.78 8.50
C ALA A 7 -18.20 -2.36 7.06
N SER A 8 -17.35 -1.34 6.91
CA SER A 8 -16.82 -0.99 5.59
C SER A 8 -16.01 -2.18 5.11
N ALA A 9 -16.19 -2.57 3.85
CA ALA A 9 -15.29 -3.52 3.23
C ALA A 9 -13.86 -2.95 3.30
N ALA A 10 -12.88 -3.81 3.59
CA ALA A 10 -11.48 -3.44 3.56
C ALA A 10 -11.10 -2.96 2.15
N VAL A 11 -10.17 -2.02 2.06
CA VAL A 11 -9.54 -1.63 0.79
C VAL A 11 -8.62 -2.77 0.36
N VAL A 12 -8.78 -3.21 -0.88
CA VAL A 12 -8.03 -4.33 -1.48
C VAL A 12 -7.19 -3.78 -2.63
N LEU A 13 -5.91 -4.13 -2.65
CA LEU A 13 -4.97 -3.71 -3.71
C LEU A 13 -4.97 -4.66 -4.92
N GLY A 14 -5.66 -5.81 -4.82
CA GLY A 14 -5.78 -6.79 -5.90
C GLY A 14 -4.41 -7.27 -6.37
N GLU A 15 -4.21 -7.39 -7.68
CA GLU A 15 -2.93 -7.79 -8.27
C GLU A 15 -1.79 -6.81 -7.97
N ALA A 16 -2.08 -5.55 -7.59
CA ALA A 16 -1.04 -4.60 -7.19
C ALA A 16 -0.35 -5.00 -5.87
N GLU A 17 -1.00 -5.84 -5.04
CA GLU A 17 -0.41 -6.31 -3.78
C GLU A 17 0.75 -7.30 -3.98
N ASP A 18 0.90 -7.85 -5.18
CA ASP A 18 1.96 -8.81 -5.51
C ASP A 18 3.32 -8.14 -5.73
N PHE A 19 3.36 -6.81 -5.79
CA PHE A 19 4.55 -6.02 -6.09
C PHE A 19 5.03 -5.24 -4.87
N VAL A 20 6.35 -5.27 -4.65
CA VAL A 20 7.02 -4.41 -3.66
C VAL A 20 7.32 -3.03 -4.23
N LEU A 21 7.61 -2.97 -5.53
CA LEU A 21 7.70 -1.74 -6.32
C LEU A 21 6.86 -1.92 -7.58
N LEU A 22 5.93 -1.00 -7.84
CA LEU A 22 5.11 -0.98 -9.05
C LEU A 22 5.04 0.46 -9.57
N ALA A 23 5.70 0.72 -10.70
CA ALA A 23 5.47 1.96 -11.44
C ALA A 23 4.24 1.77 -12.31
N LEU A 24 3.29 2.69 -12.18
CA LEU A 24 2.02 2.68 -12.90
C LEU A 24 2.19 3.18 -14.33
N ASP A 25 1.15 3.01 -15.14
CA ASP A 25 1.16 3.34 -16.57
C ASP A 25 1.67 4.76 -16.85
N ASP A 26 2.45 4.90 -17.92
CA ASP A 26 3.08 6.14 -18.41
C ASP A 26 4.05 6.84 -17.43
N GLY A 27 4.39 6.18 -16.31
CA GLY A 27 5.31 6.70 -15.32
C GLY A 27 6.79 6.38 -15.60
N SER A 28 7.58 6.43 -14.53
CA SER A 28 9.01 6.10 -14.57
C SER A 28 9.45 5.35 -13.33
N MET A 29 10.48 4.53 -13.49
CA MET A 29 11.14 3.87 -12.36
C MET A 29 12.65 3.93 -12.53
N ILE A 30 13.37 4.30 -11.47
CA ILE A 30 14.84 4.24 -11.40
C ILE A 30 15.22 3.40 -10.19
N ILE A 31 16.02 2.36 -10.42
CA ILE A 31 16.65 1.56 -9.37
C ILE A 31 18.18 1.71 -9.49
N ASN A 32 18.77 2.53 -8.62
CA ASN A 32 20.19 2.85 -8.70
C ASN A 32 20.88 2.70 -7.34
N SER A 33 21.34 1.48 -7.05
CA SER A 33 21.95 1.05 -5.79
C SER A 33 20.93 0.67 -4.72
N ALA A 34 20.84 -0.63 -4.44
CA ALA A 34 20.01 -1.21 -3.40
C ALA A 34 20.83 -2.22 -2.57
N THR A 35 20.68 -2.18 -1.25
CA THR A 35 21.19 -3.25 -0.38
C THR A 35 20.34 -4.51 -0.57
N SER A 36 19.02 -4.39 -0.59
CA SER A 36 18.14 -5.53 -0.88
C SER A 36 16.75 -5.15 -1.39
N ILE A 37 16.19 -6.00 -2.25
CA ILE A 37 14.78 -5.97 -2.65
C ILE A 37 14.20 -7.35 -2.37
N THR A 38 13.15 -7.43 -1.56
CA THR A 38 12.40 -8.67 -1.31
C THR A 38 10.95 -8.49 -1.73
N GLY A 39 10.55 -9.13 -2.83
CA GLY A 39 9.25 -8.98 -3.47
C GLY A 39 9.36 -8.71 -4.98
N ASN A 40 8.24 -8.69 -5.69
CA ASN A 40 8.25 -8.49 -7.14
C ASN A 40 8.35 -7.01 -7.53
N VAL A 41 9.01 -6.72 -8.65
CA VAL A 41 9.08 -5.38 -9.22
C VAL A 41 8.32 -5.36 -10.56
N GLY A 42 7.44 -4.38 -10.75
CA GLY A 42 6.59 -4.22 -11.93
C GLY A 42 6.85 -2.91 -12.66
N TYR A 43 7.02 -3.00 -13.98
CA TYR A 43 7.12 -1.87 -14.91
C TYR A 43 5.92 -1.94 -15.87
N SER A 44 4.91 -1.12 -15.63
CA SER A 44 3.63 -1.14 -16.36
C SER A 44 3.72 -0.52 -17.76
N ASP A 45 2.59 -0.38 -18.46
CA ASP A 45 2.60 0.10 -19.84
C ASP A 45 3.16 1.53 -19.93
N GLY A 46 3.92 1.81 -20.99
CA GLY A 46 4.54 3.13 -21.17
C GLY A 46 5.64 3.50 -20.16
N VAL A 47 5.88 2.71 -19.10
CA VAL A 47 6.89 3.02 -18.08
C VAL A 47 8.28 3.13 -18.70
N THR A 48 8.99 4.21 -18.35
CA THR A 48 10.38 4.41 -18.76
C THR A 48 11.35 4.18 -17.62
N SER A 49 12.42 3.43 -17.89
CA SER A 49 13.45 3.17 -16.89
C SER A 49 14.83 3.07 -17.54
N GLY A 50 15.62 4.14 -17.41
CA GLY A 50 16.97 4.22 -17.97
C GLY A 50 18.05 3.60 -17.10
N THR A 51 17.77 3.27 -15.84
CA THR A 51 18.77 2.78 -14.88
C THR A 51 18.16 1.76 -13.92
N ASN A 52 18.60 0.51 -14.04
CA ASN A 52 18.34 -0.57 -13.09
C ASN A 52 19.62 -1.36 -12.83
N GLN A 53 20.26 -1.09 -11.70
CA GLN A 53 21.60 -1.62 -11.40
C GLN A 53 21.92 -1.60 -9.90
N LYS A 54 23.01 -2.32 -9.56
CA LYS A 54 23.64 -2.34 -8.22
C LYS A 54 22.71 -2.81 -7.10
N VAL A 55 21.93 -3.86 -7.34
CA VAL A 55 21.13 -4.54 -6.32
C VAL A 55 21.95 -5.68 -5.72
N THR A 56 22.32 -5.58 -4.45
CA THR A 56 23.19 -6.58 -3.79
C THR A 56 22.45 -7.90 -3.55
N THR A 57 21.15 -7.86 -3.23
CA THR A 57 20.31 -9.05 -3.08
C THR A 57 18.91 -8.76 -3.60
N PHE A 58 18.46 -9.55 -4.57
CA PHE A 58 17.11 -9.42 -5.13
C PHE A 58 16.35 -10.74 -5.00
N ASN A 59 15.51 -10.84 -3.97
CA ASN A 59 14.65 -12.00 -3.75
C ASN A 59 13.22 -11.73 -4.26
N GLY A 60 12.96 -12.05 -5.52
CA GLY A 60 11.69 -11.79 -6.18
C GLY A 60 11.80 -11.92 -7.69
N GLY A 61 10.73 -11.58 -8.41
CA GLY A 61 10.69 -11.52 -9.87
C GLY A 61 10.57 -10.10 -10.40
N VAL A 62 10.97 -9.91 -11.65
CA VAL A 62 10.72 -8.67 -12.39
C VAL A 62 9.68 -8.93 -13.48
N TYR A 63 8.69 -8.06 -13.59
CA TYR A 63 7.65 -8.09 -14.62
C TYR A 63 7.74 -6.81 -15.44
N ILE A 64 7.85 -6.94 -16.76
CA ILE A 64 7.98 -5.79 -17.66
C ILE A 64 6.88 -5.90 -18.73
N HIS A 65 6.02 -4.89 -18.78
CA HIS A 65 5.00 -4.74 -19.82
C HIS A 65 5.67 -4.57 -21.19
N SER A 66 5.08 -5.12 -22.24
CA SER A 66 5.64 -5.08 -23.59
C SER A 66 5.77 -3.66 -24.19
N GLY A 67 4.99 -2.70 -23.68
CA GLY A 67 5.12 -1.27 -24.01
C GLY A 67 6.05 -0.47 -23.10
N ALA A 68 6.62 -1.07 -22.05
CA ALA A 68 7.61 -0.41 -21.20
C ALA A 68 9.00 -0.37 -21.87
N SER A 69 9.77 0.68 -21.58
CA SER A 69 11.16 0.84 -22.04
C SER A 69 12.14 0.76 -20.86
N VAL A 70 12.64 -0.45 -20.59
CA VAL A 70 13.47 -0.75 -19.41
C VAL A 70 14.89 -1.14 -19.80
N THR A 71 15.89 -0.46 -19.23
CA THR A 71 17.31 -0.79 -19.34
C THR A 71 17.84 -1.37 -18.04
N THR A 72 18.44 -2.55 -18.08
CA THR A 72 19.01 -3.23 -16.91
C THR A 72 20.50 -3.49 -17.10
N THR A 73 21.28 -3.47 -16.00
CA THR A 73 22.64 -4.00 -15.96
C THR A 73 22.60 -5.43 -15.40
N PRO A 74 22.58 -6.50 -16.24
CA PRO A 74 22.21 -7.84 -15.80
C PRO A 74 23.08 -8.40 -14.67
N ALA A 75 24.37 -8.09 -14.67
CA ALA A 75 25.31 -8.54 -13.64
C ALA A 75 25.00 -8.00 -12.23
N THR A 76 24.18 -6.95 -12.12
CA THR A 76 23.88 -6.27 -10.85
C THR A 76 22.38 -6.04 -10.65
N PHE A 77 21.55 -6.56 -11.54
CA PHE A 77 20.10 -6.50 -11.48
C PHE A 77 19.58 -7.89 -11.83
N ASP A 78 19.73 -8.80 -10.86
CA ASP A 78 19.58 -10.25 -11.05
C ASP A 78 18.51 -10.79 -10.08
N PRO A 79 17.21 -10.71 -10.44
CA PRO A 79 16.12 -11.21 -9.61
C PRO A 79 16.15 -12.74 -9.46
N SER A 80 15.98 -13.25 -8.25
CA SER A 80 16.03 -14.69 -7.96
C SER A 80 14.98 -15.53 -8.70
N LEU A 81 13.84 -14.93 -9.08
CA LEU A 81 12.78 -15.57 -9.86
C LEU A 81 12.85 -15.23 -11.37
N GLY A 82 13.89 -14.52 -11.79
CA GLY A 82 14.09 -14.09 -13.17
C GLY A 82 13.18 -12.93 -13.59
N THR A 83 13.18 -12.69 -14.90
CA THR A 83 12.41 -11.61 -15.55
C THR A 83 11.34 -12.19 -16.45
N THR A 84 10.09 -11.77 -16.26
CA THR A 84 8.93 -12.13 -17.07
C THR A 84 8.55 -10.97 -17.99
N THR A 85 8.35 -11.26 -19.27
CA THR A 85 7.97 -10.29 -20.32
C THR A 85 6.87 -10.86 -21.22
N GLY A 86 6.20 -10.00 -21.99
CA GLY A 86 5.18 -10.38 -22.96
C GLY A 86 3.81 -10.65 -22.32
N GLY A 87 2.89 -11.27 -23.06
CA GLY A 87 1.46 -11.25 -22.73
C GLY A 87 1.04 -11.69 -21.32
N ALA A 88 1.80 -12.57 -20.66
CA ALA A 88 1.56 -12.94 -19.26
C ALA A 88 1.97 -11.83 -18.27
N ALA A 89 3.09 -11.14 -18.52
CA ALA A 89 3.46 -9.93 -17.77
C ALA A 89 2.46 -8.81 -18.05
N ASP A 90 2.08 -8.64 -19.32
CA ASP A 90 1.15 -7.58 -19.74
C ASP A 90 -0.19 -7.69 -18.99
N THR A 91 -0.83 -8.87 -19.06
CA THR A 91 -2.11 -9.12 -18.37
C THR A 91 -2.03 -8.86 -16.86
N LYS A 92 -0.93 -9.25 -16.22
CA LYS A 92 -0.76 -9.08 -14.77
C LYS A 92 -0.56 -7.61 -14.40
N LEU A 93 0.24 -6.88 -15.16
CA LEU A 93 0.52 -5.47 -14.93
C LEU A 93 -0.70 -4.60 -15.26
N ASP A 94 -1.43 -4.89 -16.33
CA ASP A 94 -2.71 -4.23 -16.64
C ASP A 94 -3.70 -4.35 -15.48
N GLN A 95 -3.87 -5.57 -14.95
CA GLN A 95 -4.76 -5.81 -13.82
C GLN A 95 -4.26 -5.11 -12.54
N ALA A 96 -2.94 -5.11 -12.29
CA ALA A 96 -2.36 -4.40 -11.16
C ALA A 96 -2.60 -2.87 -11.23
N ASN A 97 -2.53 -2.27 -12.43
CA ASN A 97 -2.86 -0.85 -12.61
C ASN A 97 -4.34 -0.58 -12.33
N VAL A 98 -5.23 -1.40 -12.91
CA VAL A 98 -6.68 -1.30 -12.66
C VAL A 98 -6.97 -1.40 -11.17
N ASP A 99 -6.39 -2.37 -10.47
CA ASP A 99 -6.64 -2.58 -9.05
C ASP A 99 -6.07 -1.45 -8.18
N ALA A 100 -4.89 -0.91 -8.50
CA ALA A 100 -4.33 0.26 -7.84
C ALA A 100 -5.23 1.50 -7.98
N LEU A 101 -5.77 1.75 -9.18
CA LEU A 101 -6.68 2.86 -9.44
C LEU A 101 -8.05 2.67 -8.77
N LEU A 102 -8.58 1.45 -8.74
CA LEU A 102 -9.81 1.12 -8.01
C LEU A 102 -9.63 1.30 -6.50
N ALA A 103 -8.49 0.87 -5.94
CA ALA A 103 -8.15 1.09 -4.54
C ALA A 103 -8.07 2.59 -4.22
N ALA A 104 -7.36 3.37 -5.05
CA ALA A 104 -7.26 4.82 -4.90
C ALA A 104 -8.65 5.50 -4.93
N THR A 105 -9.49 5.13 -5.90
CA THR A 105 -10.86 5.64 -6.02
C THR A 105 -11.72 5.29 -4.80
N SER A 106 -11.60 4.06 -4.30
CA SER A 106 -12.30 3.61 -3.10
C SER A 106 -11.89 4.43 -1.87
N ILE A 107 -10.57 4.61 -1.66
CA ILE A 107 -10.01 5.41 -0.56
C ILE A 107 -10.49 6.87 -0.61
N ALA A 108 -10.49 7.48 -1.80
CA ALA A 108 -10.93 8.86 -1.97
C ALA A 108 -12.38 9.07 -1.53
N GLY A 109 -13.24 8.07 -1.69
CA GLY A 109 -14.65 8.10 -1.28
C GLY A 109 -14.91 7.92 0.23
N LEU A 110 -13.88 7.57 1.01
CA LEU A 110 -14.05 7.32 2.45
C LEU A 110 -14.22 8.63 3.24
N SER A 111 -14.93 8.55 4.37
CA SER A 111 -14.98 9.68 5.33
C SER A 111 -13.95 9.44 6.43
N ALA A 112 -13.17 10.49 6.74
CA ALA A 112 -12.16 10.46 7.79
C ALA A 112 -12.77 10.20 9.17
N ASP A 113 -12.04 9.45 9.99
CA ASP A 113 -12.29 9.32 11.42
C ASP A 113 -11.43 10.32 12.22
N TYR A 114 -10.24 10.63 11.70
CA TYR A 114 -9.31 11.62 12.22
C TYR A 114 -9.00 12.67 11.17
N THR A 115 -8.84 13.93 11.61
CA THR A 115 -8.29 15.01 10.79
C THR A 115 -7.24 15.73 11.62
N LEU A 116 -5.97 15.61 11.24
CA LEU A 116 -4.84 16.11 12.02
C LEU A 116 -4.33 17.48 11.54
N GLY A 117 -4.71 17.92 10.33
CA GLY A 117 -4.08 19.08 9.70
C GLY A 117 -2.64 18.73 9.30
N ALA A 118 -1.71 19.68 9.44
CA ALA A 118 -0.29 19.40 9.23
C ALA A 118 0.30 18.70 10.46
N VAL A 119 1.03 17.61 10.23
CA VAL A 119 1.82 16.89 11.24
C VAL A 119 3.28 17.25 11.01
N ASN A 120 3.89 17.93 11.97
CA ASN A 120 5.24 18.46 11.89
C ASN A 120 6.19 17.69 12.81
N ASP A 121 7.48 18.00 12.67
CA ASP A 121 8.53 17.47 13.54
C ASP A 121 8.20 17.75 15.02
N GLY A 122 8.14 16.70 15.83
CA GLY A 122 7.76 16.72 17.25
C GLY A 122 6.34 16.24 17.58
N ASP A 123 5.44 16.09 16.61
CA ASP A 123 4.00 15.87 16.89
C ASP A 123 3.62 14.45 17.35
N ASN A 124 4.50 13.47 17.16
CA ASN A 124 4.42 12.07 17.65
C ASN A 124 3.00 11.46 17.79
N PRO A 125 2.19 11.43 16.71
CA PRO A 125 0.78 11.06 16.81
C PRO A 125 0.58 9.57 17.10
N VAL A 126 -0.43 9.27 17.91
CA VAL A 126 -0.91 7.90 18.20
C VAL A 126 -2.35 7.76 17.74
N ILE A 127 -2.56 6.91 16.73
CA ILE A 127 -3.87 6.68 16.12
C ILE A 127 -4.42 5.34 16.59
N ASN A 128 -5.51 5.40 17.34
CA ASN A 128 -6.23 4.22 17.78
C ASN A 128 -7.29 3.82 16.75
N ARG A 129 -7.55 2.52 16.62
CA ARG A 129 -8.62 2.03 15.76
C ARG A 129 -9.99 2.63 16.14
N THR A 130 -10.81 2.94 15.14
CA THR A 130 -12.23 3.36 15.32
C THR A 130 -13.24 2.31 14.85
N GLY A 131 -12.74 1.27 14.17
CA GLY A 131 -13.52 0.20 13.56
C GLY A 131 -12.57 -0.82 12.94
N ALA A 132 -13.07 -1.66 12.02
CA ALA A 132 -12.21 -2.57 11.25
C ALA A 132 -11.31 -1.81 10.25
N MET A 133 -11.70 -0.58 9.92
CA MET A 133 -10.92 0.35 9.13
C MET A 133 -10.95 1.72 9.81
N THR A 134 -9.80 2.38 9.88
CA THR A 134 -9.61 3.71 10.43
C THR A 134 -9.03 4.61 9.37
N VAL A 135 -9.65 5.76 9.11
CA VAL A 135 -9.23 6.71 8.08
C VAL A 135 -8.72 7.99 8.72
N VAL A 136 -7.51 8.41 8.37
CA VAL A 136 -6.83 9.59 8.90
C VAL A 136 -6.54 10.57 7.77
N ASP A 137 -6.97 11.81 7.92
CA ASP A 137 -6.64 12.90 7.00
C ASP A 137 -5.51 13.77 7.56
N ILE A 138 -4.49 13.99 6.74
CA ILE A 138 -3.33 14.83 7.02
C ILE A 138 -3.14 15.79 5.83
N THR A 139 -2.89 17.06 6.14
CA THR A 139 -2.62 18.06 5.09
C THR A 139 -1.19 17.93 4.57
N ASP A 140 -0.20 17.95 5.47
CA ASP A 140 1.22 17.78 5.17
C ASP A 140 1.85 16.95 6.29
N LEU A 141 2.88 16.16 5.96
CA LEU A 141 3.53 15.27 6.90
C LEU A 141 5.05 15.45 6.83
N THR A 142 5.63 16.06 7.86
CA THR A 142 7.08 16.15 8.04
C THR A 142 7.45 15.41 9.31
N ASN A 143 8.26 14.36 9.20
CA ASN A 143 8.70 13.54 10.32
C ASN A 143 10.22 13.34 10.23
N LYS A 144 10.99 13.99 11.11
CA LYS A 144 12.46 14.01 11.04
C LYS A 144 13.16 13.25 12.16
N THR A 145 12.43 12.76 13.16
CA THR A 145 12.87 11.79 14.19
C THR A 145 11.70 11.25 15.03
N ASP A 146 10.45 11.49 14.62
CA ASP A 146 9.27 11.22 15.42
C ASP A 146 8.71 9.83 15.20
N THR A 147 7.90 9.42 16.16
CA THR A 147 7.11 8.19 16.08
C THR A 147 5.68 8.50 15.63
N PHE A 148 5.23 7.81 14.60
CA PHE A 148 3.81 7.74 14.23
C PHE A 148 3.30 6.35 14.58
N GLU A 149 2.38 6.25 15.54
CA GLU A 149 1.90 4.96 16.04
C GLU A 149 0.48 4.64 15.55
N PHE A 150 0.26 3.42 15.09
CA PHE A 150 -1.06 2.84 14.85
C PHE A 150 -1.34 1.72 15.85
N VAL A 151 -2.50 1.81 16.52
CA VAL A 151 -2.93 0.85 17.55
C VAL A 151 -4.20 0.15 17.10
N GLY A 152 -4.04 -1.10 16.67
CA GLY A 152 -5.12 -2.01 16.30
C GLY A 152 -5.59 -2.89 17.47
N ASP A 153 -6.55 -3.76 17.17
CA ASP A 153 -7.00 -4.82 18.05
C ASP A 153 -6.08 -6.04 17.97
N VAL A 154 -6.17 -6.90 18.99
CA VAL A 154 -5.38 -8.12 19.15
C VAL A 154 -5.46 -9.09 17.97
N SER A 155 -6.48 -8.97 17.11
CA SER A 155 -6.60 -9.77 15.89
C SER A 155 -5.59 -9.40 14.79
N GLY A 156 -5.01 -8.19 14.80
CA GLY A 156 -4.04 -7.75 13.79
C GLY A 156 -4.64 -7.37 12.43
N ASN A 157 -5.97 -7.50 12.27
CA ASN A 157 -6.65 -7.40 10.97
C ASN A 157 -7.21 -6.01 10.68
N ASP A 158 -7.00 -5.03 11.57
CA ASP A 158 -7.50 -3.67 11.34
C ASP A 158 -6.69 -2.97 10.26
N GLN A 159 -7.39 -2.21 9.41
CA GLN A 159 -6.79 -1.43 8.34
C GLN A 159 -6.71 0.05 8.73
N PHE A 160 -5.58 0.68 8.43
CA PHE A 160 -5.36 2.11 8.57
C PHE A 160 -5.13 2.71 7.20
N ILE A 161 -5.94 3.71 6.86
CA ILE A 161 -5.81 4.48 5.63
C ILE A 161 -5.42 5.90 6.01
N VAL A 162 -4.21 6.31 5.66
CA VAL A 162 -3.72 7.66 5.88
C VAL A 162 -3.74 8.40 4.57
N ARG A 163 -4.60 9.42 4.45
CA ARG A 163 -4.70 10.25 3.25
C ARG A 163 -3.92 11.53 3.48
N VAL A 164 -2.87 11.74 2.69
CA VAL A 164 -1.99 12.89 2.80
C VAL A 164 -2.19 13.78 1.57
N SER A 165 -2.84 14.93 1.73
CA SER A 165 -3.20 15.78 0.57
C SER A 165 -2.03 16.58 0.01
N GLY A 166 -1.00 16.82 0.81
CA GLY A 166 0.20 17.58 0.51
C GLY A 166 1.43 16.69 0.46
N ALA A 167 2.59 17.22 0.86
CA ALA A 167 3.85 16.49 0.77
C ALA A 167 4.07 15.56 1.98
N LEU A 168 4.86 14.51 1.75
CA LEU A 168 5.45 13.70 2.81
C LEU A 168 6.97 13.83 2.76
N ASP A 169 7.56 14.18 3.90
CA ASP A 169 8.99 14.14 4.13
C ASP A 169 9.28 13.31 5.39
N TRP A 170 9.72 12.06 5.19
CA TRP A 170 9.94 11.07 6.24
C TRP A 170 11.40 10.67 6.30
N ASP A 171 12.13 11.26 7.23
CA ASP A 171 13.58 11.29 7.18
C ASP A 171 14.15 11.20 8.59
N GLY A 172 14.25 9.96 9.09
CA GLY A 172 14.63 9.60 10.45
C GLY A 172 13.46 9.19 11.35
N GLY A 173 12.22 9.27 10.84
CA GLY A 173 11.01 8.92 11.58
C GLY A 173 10.73 7.42 11.67
N VAL A 174 9.87 7.04 12.62
CA VAL A 174 9.51 5.64 12.92
C VAL A 174 8.00 5.45 12.84
N VAL A 175 7.54 4.51 12.02
CA VAL A 175 6.18 3.97 12.09
C VAL A 175 6.16 2.82 13.10
N THR A 176 5.38 2.97 14.17
CA THR A 176 5.16 1.91 15.17
C THR A 176 3.79 1.27 14.97
N LEU A 177 3.76 -0.06 14.96
CA LEU A 177 2.52 -0.83 14.78
C LEU A 177 2.26 -1.68 16.03
N THR A 178 1.17 -1.39 16.73
CA THR A 178 0.71 -2.16 17.89
C THR A 178 -0.52 -2.96 17.48
N ASN A 179 -0.36 -4.29 17.32
CA ASN A 179 -1.37 -5.20 16.79
C ASN A 179 -1.92 -4.79 15.41
N VAL A 180 -1.04 -4.38 14.50
CA VAL A 180 -1.37 -4.07 13.11
C VAL A 180 -0.32 -4.71 12.21
N LEU A 181 -0.75 -5.33 11.11
CA LEU A 181 0.18 -5.82 10.09
C LEU A 181 0.60 -4.68 9.17
N PRO A 182 1.87 -4.59 8.74
CA PRO A 182 2.31 -3.55 7.80
C PRO A 182 1.50 -3.52 6.50
N GLY A 183 1.07 -4.68 5.98
CA GLY A 183 0.21 -4.75 4.79
C GLY A 183 -1.16 -4.07 4.97
N ASN A 184 -1.60 -3.83 6.20
CA ASN A 184 -2.88 -3.20 6.52
C ASN A 184 -2.77 -1.68 6.73
N VAL A 185 -1.61 -1.07 6.48
CA VAL A 185 -1.45 0.39 6.49
C VAL A 185 -1.28 0.87 5.05
N ILE A 186 -2.13 1.78 4.60
CA ILE A 186 -2.04 2.42 3.28
C ILE A 186 -1.86 3.92 3.48
N TRP A 187 -0.73 4.43 2.99
CA TRP A 187 -0.42 5.84 2.87
C TRP A 187 -0.82 6.29 1.45
N TYR A 188 -1.96 6.96 1.35
CA TYR A 188 -2.56 7.36 0.09
C TYR A 188 -2.28 8.85 -0.21
N PHE A 189 -1.76 9.09 -1.41
CA PHE A 189 -1.43 10.42 -1.93
C PHE A 189 -2.32 10.71 -3.15
N PRO A 190 -3.44 11.43 -2.97
CA PRO A 190 -4.42 11.67 -4.02
C PRO A 190 -3.96 12.64 -5.11
N ASN A 191 -2.92 13.42 -4.85
CA ASN A 191 -2.41 14.46 -5.73
C ASN A 191 -0.99 14.10 -6.21
N ALA A 192 -0.45 14.89 -7.13
CA ALA A 192 0.99 14.89 -7.44
C ALA A 192 1.78 15.44 -6.24
N SER A 193 1.88 14.61 -5.20
CA SER A 193 2.62 14.86 -3.98
C SER A 193 4.01 14.26 -4.12
N ASN A 194 5.01 14.98 -3.62
CA ASN A 194 6.35 14.43 -3.45
C ASN A 194 6.38 13.65 -2.13
N VAL A 195 6.75 12.38 -2.22
CA VAL A 195 6.93 11.47 -1.08
C VAL A 195 8.43 11.20 -0.96
N LEU A 196 9.06 11.83 0.02
CA LEU A 196 10.47 11.65 0.31
C LEU A 196 10.65 10.71 1.49
N ILE A 197 11.42 9.65 1.30
CA ILE A 197 11.86 8.74 2.36
C ILE A 197 13.38 8.75 2.41
N GLY A 198 13.95 9.08 3.57
CA GLY A 198 15.37 9.31 3.73
C GLY A 198 15.95 8.74 5.02
N LYS A 199 17.29 8.80 5.14
CA LYS A 199 18.12 8.43 6.32
C LYS A 199 18.11 6.96 6.76
N ALA A 200 19.25 6.57 7.34
CA ALA A 200 19.53 5.22 7.82
C ALA A 200 18.62 4.78 8.98
N GLU A 201 18.17 5.74 9.77
CA GLU A 201 17.38 5.53 10.98
C GLU A 201 15.89 5.36 10.71
N THR A 202 15.42 5.64 9.49
CA THR A 202 14.00 5.54 9.16
C THR A 202 13.48 4.12 9.33
N VAL A 203 12.32 4.01 9.97
CA VAL A 203 11.52 2.78 10.00
C VAL A 203 10.16 3.11 9.40
N PHE A 204 9.90 2.59 8.21
CA PHE A 204 8.65 2.79 7.49
C PHE A 204 7.87 1.48 7.37
N ALA A 205 6.57 1.54 7.62
CA ALA A 205 5.68 0.41 7.48
C ALA A 205 4.39 0.83 6.75
N GLY A 206 3.97 0.04 5.77
CA GLY A 206 2.78 0.31 4.98
C GLY A 206 3.01 0.32 3.47
N THR A 207 1.91 0.43 2.73
CA THR A 207 1.91 0.63 1.29
C THR A 207 1.80 2.12 1.00
N ILE A 208 2.74 2.66 0.22
CA ILE A 208 2.60 3.97 -0.41
C ILE A 208 1.80 3.77 -1.69
N LEU A 209 0.65 4.43 -1.78
CA LEU A 209 -0.20 4.44 -2.97
C LEU A 209 -0.31 5.89 -3.48
N ALA A 210 0.46 6.20 -4.52
CA ALA A 210 0.59 7.53 -5.10
C ALA A 210 0.32 7.50 -6.61
N PRO A 211 -0.94 7.28 -7.05
CA PRO A 211 -1.26 6.97 -8.45
C PRO A 211 -0.93 8.09 -9.44
N THR A 212 -0.69 9.30 -8.95
CA THR A 212 -0.31 10.48 -9.76
C THR A 212 0.92 11.19 -9.20
N GLY A 213 1.62 10.58 -8.25
CA GLY A 213 2.69 11.22 -7.49
C GLY A 213 4.02 10.50 -7.59
N ASP A 214 5.03 11.14 -7.00
CA ASP A 214 6.43 10.79 -7.15
C ASP A 214 6.97 10.32 -5.80
N VAL A 215 7.64 9.17 -5.79
CA VAL A 215 8.27 8.62 -4.59
C VAL A 215 9.77 8.60 -4.78
N ASP A 216 10.48 9.36 -3.93
CA ASP A 216 11.93 9.35 -3.83
C ASP A 216 12.32 8.66 -2.51
N TYR A 217 12.93 7.48 -2.61
CA TYR A 217 13.46 6.75 -1.46
C TYR A 217 14.97 6.59 -1.59
N HIS A 218 15.69 7.29 -0.72
CA HIS A 218 17.14 7.29 -0.69
C HIS A 218 17.70 6.85 0.66
N ASN A 219 18.86 6.20 0.63
CA ASN A 219 19.56 5.61 1.79
C ASN A 219 18.92 4.30 2.28
N PRO A 220 19.70 3.39 2.89
CA PRO A 220 19.13 2.23 3.57
C PRO A 220 18.17 2.67 4.67
N ALA A 221 17.11 1.92 4.93
CA ALA A 221 16.15 2.17 6.01
C ALA A 221 15.48 0.84 6.39
N THR A 222 14.72 0.77 7.48
CA THR A 222 13.84 -0.38 7.70
C THR A 222 12.51 -0.13 6.99
N PHE A 223 12.37 -0.54 5.73
CA PHE A 223 11.11 -0.41 4.97
C PHE A 223 10.43 -1.77 4.82
N ASN A 224 9.33 -1.97 5.56
CA ASN A 224 8.44 -3.13 5.45
C ASN A 224 7.10 -2.72 4.82
N GLY A 225 7.01 -2.83 3.50
CA GLY A 225 5.93 -2.21 2.77
C GLY A 225 6.01 -2.37 1.26
N ARG A 226 5.27 -1.52 0.56
CA ARG A 226 5.20 -1.46 -0.91
C ARG A 226 5.24 -0.01 -1.37
N ILE A 227 5.73 0.22 -2.58
CA ILE A 227 5.61 1.49 -3.28
C ILE A 227 4.88 1.25 -4.60
N ILE A 228 3.67 1.78 -4.70
CA ILE A 228 2.83 1.75 -5.90
C ILE A 228 2.57 3.20 -6.29
N ALA A 229 3.25 3.68 -7.31
CA ALA A 229 3.23 5.10 -7.67
C ALA A 229 3.38 5.31 -9.18
N LEU A 230 3.09 6.53 -9.65
CA LEU A 230 3.38 6.89 -11.04
C LEU A 230 4.89 6.89 -11.27
N ASP A 231 5.62 7.70 -10.50
CA ASP A 231 7.07 7.83 -10.59
C ASP A 231 7.76 7.31 -9.33
N ILE A 232 8.80 6.49 -9.52
CA ILE A 232 9.57 5.87 -8.45
C ILE A 232 11.07 6.09 -8.70
N ASN A 233 11.74 6.78 -7.79
CA ASN A 233 13.19 6.93 -7.78
C ASN A 233 13.76 6.32 -6.49
N VAL A 234 14.45 5.19 -6.59
CA VAL A 234 15.04 4.50 -5.43
C VAL A 234 16.55 4.32 -5.59
N HIS A 235 17.32 4.81 -4.63
CA HIS A 235 18.78 4.87 -4.75
C HIS A 235 19.55 4.95 -3.43
N SER A 236 20.88 5.05 -3.54
CA SER A 236 21.80 5.20 -2.40
C SER A 236 21.73 4.06 -1.39
N ASP A 237 21.75 2.81 -1.87
CA ASP A 237 21.77 1.60 -1.05
C ASP A 237 20.46 1.32 -0.29
N PHE A 238 19.33 1.82 -0.81
CA PHE A 238 18.00 1.58 -0.26
C PHE A 238 17.70 0.08 -0.07
N ASN A 239 16.71 -0.23 0.76
CA ASN A 239 16.21 -1.58 0.87
C ASN A 239 14.72 -1.63 1.16
N ILE A 240 14.03 -2.65 0.63
CA ILE A 240 12.59 -2.81 0.84
C ILE A 240 12.20 -4.28 0.93
N THR A 241 11.27 -4.58 1.83
CA THR A 241 10.71 -5.92 2.01
C THR A 241 9.19 -5.86 1.91
N GLN A 242 8.63 -6.64 0.98
CA GLN A 242 7.20 -6.81 0.84
C GLN A 242 6.61 -7.47 2.09
N PRO A 243 5.58 -6.89 2.71
CA PRO A 243 4.91 -7.54 3.82
C PRO A 243 4.04 -8.68 3.30
N PRO A 244 3.64 -9.63 4.17
CA PRO A 244 2.63 -10.62 3.83
C PRO A 244 1.39 -9.95 3.22
N SER A 245 0.77 -10.60 2.23
CA SER A 245 -0.50 -10.13 1.66
C SER A 245 -1.56 -9.95 2.74
N THR A 246 -2.44 -8.99 2.54
CA THR A 246 -3.52 -8.69 3.49
C THR A 246 -4.48 -9.87 3.56
N ILE A 247 -4.68 -10.44 4.74
CA ILE A 247 -5.69 -11.47 4.94
C ILE A 247 -7.05 -10.79 4.98
N ILE A 248 -7.79 -10.85 3.87
CA ILE A 248 -9.18 -10.42 3.83
C ILE A 248 -10.02 -11.51 4.49
N ILE A 249 -10.46 -11.28 5.72
CA ILE A 249 -11.49 -12.13 6.32
C ILE A 249 -12.82 -11.75 5.66
N PRO A 250 -13.48 -12.67 4.93
CA PRO A 250 -14.77 -12.37 4.34
C PRO A 250 -15.74 -11.99 5.47
N THR A 251 -16.38 -10.82 5.35
CA THR A 251 -17.44 -10.45 6.27
C THR A 251 -18.51 -11.55 6.19
N PRO A 252 -18.95 -12.16 7.31
CA PRO A 252 -19.97 -13.19 7.27
C PRO A 252 -21.16 -12.63 6.48
N ALA A 253 -21.56 -13.32 5.42
CA ALA A 253 -22.70 -12.92 4.63
C ALA A 253 -23.88 -12.69 5.59
N ALA A 254 -24.42 -11.48 5.60
CA ALA A 254 -25.59 -11.19 6.42
C ALA A 254 -26.68 -12.18 6.00
N LEU A 255 -27.05 -13.10 6.91
CA LEU A 255 -28.18 -14.00 6.68
C LEU A 255 -29.37 -13.10 6.31
N PRO A 256 -30.02 -13.31 5.15
CA PRO A 256 -31.14 -12.47 4.78
C PRO A 256 -32.17 -12.55 5.91
N ALA A 257 -32.59 -11.38 6.43
CA ALA A 257 -33.55 -11.24 7.52
C ALA A 257 -34.99 -11.71 7.16
N GLY A 258 -35.12 -12.57 6.15
CA GLY A 258 -36.35 -13.12 5.61
C GLY A 258 -36.43 -14.62 5.77
N LEU A 259 -36.39 -15.14 7.00
CA LEU A 259 -36.95 -16.46 7.30
C LEU A 259 -37.53 -16.51 8.72
N MET A 260 -38.42 -15.57 9.04
CA MET A 260 -39.22 -15.65 10.26
C MET A 260 -40.67 -15.24 10.00
N MET A 261 -41.37 -15.99 9.13
CA MET A 261 -42.83 -16.17 9.04
C MET A 261 -43.01 -17.32 8.03
N ILE A 262 -43.74 -18.43 8.25
CA ILE A 262 -45.09 -18.62 8.81
C ILE A 262 -45.16 -20.05 9.37
N ALA A 263 -45.49 -20.22 10.64
CA ALA A 263 -46.09 -21.44 11.16
C ALA A 263 -47.32 -21.08 12.02
N MET A 264 -48.29 -20.42 11.38
CA MET A 264 -49.66 -20.35 11.89
C MET A 264 -50.59 -20.97 10.86
N GLY A 265 -51.26 -22.04 11.27
CA GLY A 265 -52.57 -22.42 10.71
C GLY A 265 -52.62 -23.76 9.96
N ALA A 266 -52.96 -24.83 10.69
CA ALA A 266 -54.04 -25.76 10.29
C ALA A 266 -54.25 -26.84 11.38
N LEU A 267 -54.85 -26.48 12.52
CA LEU A 267 -55.53 -27.49 13.34
C LEU A 267 -56.98 -27.58 12.85
N LYS A 268 -57.22 -28.56 11.99
CA LYS A 268 -58.51 -28.85 11.36
C LYS A 268 -59.33 -29.71 12.32
N LEU A 269 -60.40 -29.16 12.89
CA LEU A 269 -61.46 -29.92 13.58
C LEU A 269 -62.11 -30.90 12.60
N ARG A 270 -62.16 -32.19 12.99
CA ARG A 270 -63.09 -33.27 12.58
C ARG A 270 -62.93 -34.39 13.62
N HIS A 271 -63.92 -35.01 14.26
CA HIS A 271 -65.38 -34.96 14.28
C HIS A 271 -65.83 -35.09 15.74
#